data_AF-I1JQV2-F1
#
_entry.id   AF-I1JQV2-F1
#
_cell.length_a   1.000
_cell.length_b   1.000
_cell.length_c   1.000
_cell.angle_alpha   90.00
_cell.angle_beta   90.00
_cell.angle_gamma   90.00
#
_symmetry.space_group_name_H-M   'P 1'
#
loop_
_entity.id
_entity.type
_entity.pdbx_description
1 polymer ?
#
loop_
_entity_poly.entity_id
_entity_poly.type
_entity_poly.pdbx_seq_one_letter_code
_entity_poly.pdbx_strand_id
1 'polypeptide(L)'
;MENKKRKGKDYEVEDEEMKMDKFYALLRRYRDARDRRRKELEELDKSEKEKRMKAGTEQHRVWVPSFEWEDFTDQVQFRGQQYMQFPTSSTSPSPLAGGTDNKQRKHDDQHSHSLDLNLTL
;
A
#
# COMPACT_ATOMS: atom_id res chain seq x y z
N MET A 1 -39.90 -55.19 -30.27
CA MET A 1 -39.07 -54.70 -29.15
C MET A 1 -38.12 -53.58 -29.59
N GLU A 2 -38.60 -52.50 -30.21
CA GLU A 2 -37.71 -51.56 -30.94
C GLU A 2 -37.63 -50.12 -30.35
N ASN A 3 -38.37 -49.82 -29.29
CA ASN A 3 -38.53 -48.43 -28.82
C ASN A 3 -37.51 -47.97 -27.77
N LYS A 4 -36.51 -48.78 -27.41
CA LYS A 4 -35.60 -48.46 -26.28
C LYS A 4 -34.33 -47.68 -26.67
N LYS A 5 -33.98 -47.62 -27.96
CA LYS A 5 -32.72 -46.98 -28.43
C LYS A 5 -32.84 -45.46 -28.68
N ARG A 6 -34.05 -44.93 -28.85
CA ARG A 6 -34.26 -43.50 -29.20
C ARG A 6 -34.02 -42.54 -28.03
N LYS A 7 -34.23 -42.99 -26.79
CA LYS A 7 -34.16 -42.10 -25.62
C LYS A 7 -32.74 -41.64 -25.28
N GLY A 8 -31.72 -42.46 -25.53
CA GLY A 8 -30.33 -42.12 -25.16
C GLY A 8 -29.73 -40.98 -25.97
N LYS A 9 -30.10 -40.84 -27.25
CA LYS A 9 -29.55 -39.81 -28.14
C LYS A 9 -30.07 -38.40 -27.80
N ASP A 10 -31.33 -38.32 -27.34
CA ASP A 10 -31.97 -37.05 -26.99
C ASP A 10 -31.29 -36.40 -25.76
N TYR A 11 -30.96 -37.22 -24.76
CA TYR A 11 -30.25 -36.76 -23.56
C TYR A 11 -28.83 -36.25 -23.85
N GLU A 12 -28.14 -36.82 -24.84
CA GLU A 12 -26.79 -36.39 -25.22
C GLU A 12 -26.81 -35.03 -25.91
N VAL A 13 -27.80 -34.80 -26.78
CA VAL A 13 -28.01 -33.50 -27.44
C VAL A 13 -28.38 -32.43 -26.42
N GLU A 14 -29.28 -32.75 -25.49
CA GLU A 14 -29.71 -31.81 -24.43
C GLU A 14 -28.53 -31.41 -23.50
N ASP A 15 -27.63 -32.35 -23.17
CA ASP A 15 -26.43 -32.06 -22.38
C ASP A 15 -25.42 -31.20 -23.15
N GLU A 16 -25.27 -31.40 -24.46
CA GLU A 16 -24.41 -30.57 -25.31
C GLU A 16 -24.95 -29.14 -25.43
N GLU A 17 -26.26 -28.97 -25.64
CA GLU A 17 -26.92 -27.67 -25.65
C GLU A 17 -26.73 -26.94 -24.30
N MET A 18 -26.93 -27.63 -23.18
CA MET A 18 -26.68 -27.07 -21.85
C MET A 18 -25.22 -26.66 -21.63
N LYS A 19 -24.25 -27.41 -22.16
CA LYS A 19 -22.82 -27.04 -22.09
C LYS A 19 -22.53 -25.80 -22.93
N MET A 20 -23.12 -25.73 -24.12
CA MET A 20 -23.00 -24.60 -25.02
C MET A 20 -23.55 -23.31 -24.39
N ASP A 21 -24.73 -23.39 -23.76
CA ASP A 21 -25.33 -22.26 -23.05
C ASP A 21 -24.47 -21.79 -21.87
N LYS A 22 -23.90 -22.72 -21.09
CA LYS A 22 -22.95 -22.39 -20.02
C LYS A 22 -21.72 -21.67 -20.56
N PHE A 23 -21.19 -22.12 -21.70
CA PHE A 23 -20.04 -21.50 -22.35
C PHE A 23 -20.35 -20.07 -22.82
N TYR A 24 -21.49 -19.85 -23.49
CA TYR A 24 -21.90 -18.51 -23.90
C TYR A 24 -22.21 -17.59 -22.72
N ALA A 25 -22.79 -18.11 -21.63
CA ALA A 25 -23.01 -17.36 -20.41
C ALA A 25 -21.68 -16.89 -19.78
N LEU A 26 -20.65 -17.75 -19.80
CA LEU A 26 -19.30 -17.38 -19.35
C LEU A 26 -18.69 -16.27 -20.21
N LEU A 27 -18.75 -16.40 -21.55
CA LEU A 27 -18.25 -15.37 -22.46
C LEU A 27 -18.95 -14.02 -22.26
N ARG A 28 -20.27 -14.03 -22.06
CA ARG A 28 -21.05 -12.82 -21.77
C ARG A 28 -20.59 -12.16 -20.47
N ARG A 29 -20.48 -12.92 -19.38
CA ARG A 29 -19.99 -12.41 -18.08
C ARG A 29 -18.60 -11.81 -18.17
N TYR A 30 -17.69 -12.43 -18.90
CA TYR A 30 -16.33 -11.91 -19.08
C TYR A 30 -16.33 -10.57 -19.84
N ARG A 31 -17.12 -10.44 -20.91
CA ARG A 31 -17.29 -9.19 -21.65
C ARG A 31 -17.87 -8.09 -20.76
N ASP A 32 -18.93 -8.39 -20.02
CA ASP A 32 -19.58 -7.44 -19.12
C ASP A 32 -18.61 -6.95 -18.03
N ALA A 33 -17.79 -7.84 -17.46
CA ALA A 33 -16.77 -7.48 -16.48
C ALA A 33 -15.69 -6.57 -17.08
N ARG A 34 -15.21 -6.88 -18.30
CA ARG A 34 -14.24 -6.05 -19.01
C ARG A 34 -14.81 -4.67 -19.34
N ASP A 35 -16.03 -4.60 -19.84
CA ASP A 35 -16.69 -3.35 -20.22
C ASP A 35 -16.99 -2.48 -19.01
N ARG A 36 -17.42 -3.08 -17.89
CA ARG A 36 -17.56 -2.39 -16.61
C ARG A 36 -16.23 -1.78 -16.17
N ARG A 37 -15.14 -2.56 -16.21
CA ARG A 37 -13.82 -2.06 -15.78
C ARG A 37 -13.32 -0.93 -16.66
N ARG A 38 -13.53 -1.02 -17.98
CA ARG A 38 -13.20 0.06 -18.91
C ARG A 38 -14.00 1.33 -18.59
N LYS A 39 -15.31 1.21 -18.34
CA LYS A 39 -16.17 2.34 -17.99
C LYS A 39 -15.76 3.01 -16.68
N GLU A 40 -15.42 2.23 -15.65
CA GLU A 40 -14.90 2.73 -14.38
C GLU A 40 -13.61 3.55 -14.56
N LEU A 41 -12.67 3.06 -15.38
CA LEU A 41 -11.42 3.76 -15.67
C LEU A 41 -11.65 5.06 -16.45
N GLU A 42 -12.56 5.05 -17.43
CA GLU A 42 -12.94 6.25 -18.17
C GLU A 42 -13.62 7.29 -17.28
N GLU A 43 -14.44 6.86 -16.33
CA GLU A 43 -15.09 7.74 -15.36
C GLU A 43 -14.08 8.34 -14.36
N LEU A 44 -13.13 7.54 -13.88
CA LEU A 44 -12.02 8.01 -13.05
C LEU A 44 -11.18 9.07 -13.78
N ASP A 45 -10.76 8.81 -15.03
CA ASP A 45 -9.98 9.76 -15.83
C ASP A 45 -10.74 11.06 -16.10
N LYS A 46 -12.05 10.99 -16.39
CA LYS A 46 -12.90 12.19 -16.52
C LYS A 46 -12.97 12.98 -15.22
N SER A 47 -13.21 12.30 -14.10
CA SER A 47 -13.29 12.94 -12.77
C SER A 47 -11.95 13.56 -12.35
N GLU A 48 -10.83 12.94 -12.72
CA GLU A 48 -9.50 13.44 -12.43
C GLU A 48 -9.18 14.67 -13.28
N LYS A 49 -9.55 14.66 -14.56
CA LYS A 49 -9.42 15.83 -15.45
C LYS A 49 -10.28 17.00 -14.97
N GLU A 50 -11.51 16.76 -14.56
CA GLU A 50 -12.39 17.80 -13.98
C GLU A 50 -11.82 18.34 -12.67
N LYS A 51 -11.31 17.49 -11.78
CA LYS A 51 -10.63 17.90 -10.54
C LYS A 51 -9.38 18.73 -10.83
N ARG A 52 -8.54 18.33 -11.80
CA ARG A 52 -7.34 19.07 -12.20
C ARG A 52 -7.69 20.43 -12.84
N MET A 53 -8.77 20.51 -13.62
CA MET A 53 -9.24 21.78 -14.20
C MET A 53 -9.85 22.72 -13.15
N LYS A 54 -10.64 22.20 -12.19
CA LYS A 54 -11.19 23.01 -11.08
C LYS A 54 -10.15 23.40 -10.04
N ALA A 55 -9.11 22.59 -9.85
CA ALA A 55 -7.97 22.90 -8.98
C ALA A 55 -6.99 23.90 -9.62
N GLY A 56 -7.33 24.49 -10.78
CA GLY A 56 -6.52 25.45 -11.54
C GLY A 56 -6.15 26.77 -10.85
N THR A 57 -6.25 26.86 -9.52
CA THR A 57 -5.78 28.03 -8.75
C THR A 57 -5.13 27.68 -7.40
N GLU A 58 -5.21 26.43 -6.93
CA GLU A 58 -4.43 25.96 -5.77
C GLU A 58 -3.48 24.85 -6.25
N GLN A 59 -2.25 25.25 -6.54
CA GLN A 59 -1.16 24.28 -6.65
C GLN A 59 -0.95 23.63 -5.27
N HIS A 60 -1.70 22.57 -4.98
CA HIS A 60 -1.30 21.61 -3.97
C HIS A 60 0.09 21.11 -4.41
N ARG A 61 1.14 21.70 -3.84
CA ARG A 61 2.51 21.23 -3.98
C ARG A 61 2.58 19.88 -3.28
N VAL A 62 2.24 18.82 -4.02
CA VAL A 62 2.48 17.45 -3.60
C VAL A 62 3.99 17.32 -3.46
N TRP A 63 4.47 17.10 -2.23
CA TRP A 63 5.88 16.78 -2.02
C TRP A 63 6.16 15.45 -2.69
N VAL A 64 6.92 15.48 -3.78
CA VAL A 64 7.39 14.28 -4.47
C VAL A 64 8.86 14.14 -4.10
N PRO A 65 9.23 13.18 -3.23
CA PRO A 65 10.63 12.90 -2.99
C PRO A 65 11.29 12.41 -4.28
N SER A 66 12.39 13.07 -4.64
CA SER A 66 13.32 12.62 -5.66
C SER A 66 14.54 12.05 -4.97
N PHE A 67 15.07 10.97 -5.52
CA PHE A 67 16.30 10.37 -5.03
C PHE A 67 17.31 10.32 -6.16
N GLU A 68 18.56 10.65 -5.84
CA GLU A 68 19.70 10.52 -6.73
C GLU A 68 20.52 9.28 -6.35
N TRP A 69 21.42 8.82 -7.23
CA TRP A 69 22.24 7.64 -6.93
C TRP A 69 23.20 7.87 -5.75
N GLU A 70 23.62 9.12 -5.55
CA GLU A 70 24.48 9.57 -4.45
C GLU A 70 23.81 9.36 -3.09
N ASP A 71 22.48 9.47 -3.00
CA ASP A 71 21.71 9.25 -1.77
C ASP A 71 21.90 7.84 -1.18
N PHE A 72 22.32 6.88 -2.01
CA PHE A 72 22.51 5.48 -1.63
C PHE A 72 23.97 5.01 -1.67
N THR A 73 24.89 5.81 -2.22
CA THR A 73 26.25 5.37 -2.51
C THR A 73 27.32 6.12 -1.73
N ASP A 74 26.97 7.24 -1.09
CA ASP A 74 27.87 7.92 -0.18
C ASP A 74 28.17 7.02 1.03
N GLN A 75 29.43 6.58 1.13
CA GLN A 75 29.99 6.16 2.41
C GLN A 75 30.00 7.39 3.31
N VAL A 76 28.91 7.62 4.03
CA VAL A 76 28.74 8.78 4.91
C VAL A 76 29.86 8.75 5.96
N GLN A 77 30.91 9.52 5.71
CA GLN A 77 31.94 9.82 6.68
C GLN A 77 31.29 10.75 7.71
N PHE A 78 30.79 10.20 8.82
CA PHE A 78 30.34 11.00 9.96
C PHE A 78 31.53 11.78 10.53
N ARG A 79 31.82 12.95 9.92
CA ARG A 79 32.91 13.83 10.33
C ARG A 79 32.49 14.56 11.60
N GLY A 80 32.63 13.86 12.72
CA GLY A 80 32.31 14.35 14.05
C GLY A 80 30.82 14.25 14.32
N GLN A 81 30.49 13.49 15.36
CA GLN A 81 29.24 13.65 16.10
C GLN A 81 29.18 15.09 16.63
N GLN A 82 28.83 16.05 15.78
CA GLN A 82 28.23 17.28 16.23
C GLN A 82 26.83 16.88 16.61
N TYR A 83 26.69 16.49 17.88
CA TYR A 83 25.42 16.31 18.55
C TYR A 83 24.53 17.46 18.11
N MET A 84 23.52 17.14 17.29
CA MET A 84 22.41 18.03 17.01
C MET A 84 21.78 18.29 18.38
N GLN A 85 22.20 19.39 19.01
CA GLN A 85 21.64 19.86 20.26
C GLN A 85 20.25 20.37 19.91
N PHE A 86 19.25 19.53 20.13
CA PHE A 86 17.87 19.97 20.17
C PHE A 86 17.75 21.01 21.30
N PRO A 87 17.09 22.16 21.07
CA PRO A 87 16.89 23.16 22.12
C PRO A 87 16.00 22.57 23.21
N THR A 88 16.61 22.09 24.30
CA THR A 88 15.89 21.73 25.52
C THR A 88 15.53 23.01 26.25
N SER A 89 14.26 23.39 26.18
CA SER A 89 13.69 24.44 27.02
C SER A 89 13.63 23.98 28.49
N SER A 90 13.77 24.95 29.41
CA SER A 90 13.44 24.88 30.83
C SER A 90 14.56 24.58 31.84
N THR A 91 15.37 25.60 32.09
CA THR A 91 15.74 26.19 33.40
C THR A 91 15.29 25.44 34.68
N SER A 92 16.23 24.90 35.44
CA SER A 92 16.22 24.93 36.93
C SER A 92 17.61 24.52 37.48
N PRO A 93 18.21 25.25 38.45
CA PRO A 93 19.62 25.12 38.81
C PRO A 93 19.93 24.12 39.95
N SER A 94 21.14 23.55 39.85
CA SER A 94 22.00 22.80 40.81
C SER A 94 22.07 23.37 42.26
N PRO A 95 22.87 22.82 43.22
CA PRO A 95 23.80 21.65 43.23
C PRO A 95 23.69 20.78 44.52
N LEU A 96 24.47 19.69 44.68
CA LEU A 96 25.20 19.38 45.94
C LEU A 96 26.13 18.14 45.80
N ALA A 97 27.43 18.39 46.05
CA ALA A 97 28.43 17.59 46.78
C ALA A 97 28.59 16.06 46.60
N GLY A 98 29.82 15.66 46.24
CA GLY A 98 30.63 14.71 47.04
C GLY A 98 30.52 13.22 46.70
N GLY A 99 31.57 12.66 46.06
CA GLY A 99 31.64 11.24 45.68
C GLY A 99 32.13 10.29 46.78
N THR A 100 31.88 8.99 46.58
CA THR A 100 32.90 7.92 46.48
C THR A 100 32.24 6.54 46.26
N ASP A 101 32.65 5.89 45.17
CA ASP A 101 32.78 4.46 44.84
C ASP A 101 32.09 3.35 45.68
N ASN A 102 31.24 2.53 45.04
CA ASN A 102 31.61 1.17 44.57
C ASN A 102 30.41 0.32 44.08
N LYS A 103 30.56 -0.23 42.85
CA LYS A 103 30.17 -1.57 42.36
C LYS A 103 28.72 -2.08 42.57
N GLN A 104 27.96 -2.24 41.48
CA GLN A 104 27.67 -3.53 40.81
C GLN A 104 26.44 -3.48 39.87
N ARG A 105 26.67 -4.00 38.65
CA ARG A 105 25.74 -4.74 37.76
C ARG A 105 24.66 -3.96 36.99
N LYS A 106 24.93 -3.84 35.68
CA LYS A 106 24.02 -3.47 34.60
C LYS A 106 23.04 -4.60 34.28
N HIS A 107 21.77 -4.23 34.07
CA HIS A 107 20.89 -4.85 33.08
C HIS A 107 20.20 -3.67 32.36
N ASP A 108 20.78 -3.26 31.23
CA ASP A 108 20.15 -2.30 30.31
C ASP A 108 19.29 -3.11 29.34
N ASP A 109 17.98 -3.21 29.58
CA ASP A 109 17.00 -3.47 28.51
C ASP A 109 16.32 -2.15 28.17
N GLN A 110 17.02 -1.33 27.39
CA GLN A 110 16.42 -0.20 26.71
C GLN A 110 15.67 -0.73 25.47
N HIS A 111 14.39 -1.04 25.63
CA HIS A 111 13.46 -1.02 24.51
C HIS A 111 13.15 0.44 24.16
N SER A 112 14.13 1.11 23.55
CA SER A 112 13.96 2.43 22.97
C SER A 112 13.20 2.31 21.65
N HIS A 113 11.95 2.79 21.67
CA HIS A 113 11.24 3.42 20.55
C HIS A 113 11.07 2.58 19.27
N SER A 114 10.10 1.65 19.26
CA SER A 114 9.53 1.17 18.00
C SER A 114 8.67 2.27 17.38
N LEU A 115 9.03 2.74 16.18
CA LEU A 115 8.18 3.64 15.39
C LEU A 115 6.96 2.87 14.89
N ASP A 116 5.78 3.18 15.42
CA ASP A 116 4.51 2.68 14.89
C ASP A 116 4.22 3.37 13.54
N LEU A 117 4.37 2.62 12.45
CA LEU A 117 4.01 3.04 11.10
C LEU A 117 2.53 2.73 10.83
N ASN A 118 1.64 3.55 11.39
CA ASN A 118 0.22 3.47 11.06
C ASN A 118 -0.02 4.15 9.71
N LEU A 119 -0.12 3.37 8.64
CA LEU A 119 -0.57 3.82 7.33
C LEU A 119 -2.06 3.51 7.19
N THR A 120 -2.90 4.50 7.51
CA THR A 120 -4.32 4.44 7.15
C THR A 120 -4.45 4.97 5.71
N LEU A 121 -5.07 4.16 4.84
CA LEU A 121 -5.33 4.47 3.43
C LEU A 121 -6.30 5.65 3.27
#